data_AF-A0A542MC82-F1
#
_entry.id   AF-A0A542MC82-F1
#
_cell.length_a   1.000
_cell.length_b   1.000
_cell.length_c   1.000
_cell.angle_alpha   90.00
_cell.angle_beta   90.00
_cell.angle_gamma   90.00
#
_symmetry.space_group_name_H-M   'P 1'
#
loop_
_entity.id
_entity.type
_entity.pdbx_description
1 polymer ?
#
loop_
_entity_poly.entity_id
_entity_poly.type
_entity_poly.pdbx_seq_one_letter_code
_entity_poly.pdbx_strand_id
1 'polypeptide(L)' 'MKHAILIAAGLVLALPACLHAEPAPWFQWRSKATGTLVCTQTPLGPGWEKASGPYRDARCEKRMPVK' A
#
# COMPACT_ATOMS: atom_id res chain seq x y z
N MET A 1 -16.72 7.99 -42.90
CA MET A 1 -16.19 8.88 -41.83
C MET A 1 -16.77 8.54 -40.45
N LYS A 2 -18.11 8.43 -40.28
CA LYS A 2 -18.76 8.07 -39.00
C LYS A 2 -18.25 6.77 -38.37
N HIS A 3 -18.03 5.72 -39.17
CA HIS A 3 -17.51 4.43 -38.68
C HIS A 3 -16.05 4.51 -38.21
N ALA A 4 -15.22 5.31 -38.87
CA ALA A 4 -13.83 5.50 -38.45
C ALA A 4 -13.74 6.21 -37.08
N ILE A 5 -14.63 7.17 -36.83
CA ILE A 5 -14.73 7.87 -35.54
C ILE A 5 -15.16 6.90 -34.44
N LEU A 6 -16.15 6.04 -34.71
CA LEU A 6 -16.62 5.05 -33.73
C LEU A 6 -15.56 3.99 -33.41
N ILE A 7 -14.82 3.54 -34.43
CA ILE A 7 -13.73 2.57 -34.26
C ILE A 7 -12.57 3.19 -33.46
N ALA A 8 -12.18 4.43 -33.79
CA ALA A 8 -11.13 5.14 -33.06
C ALA A 8 -11.51 5.40 -31.59
N ALA A 9 -12.76 5.80 -31.32
CA ALA A 9 -13.25 6.01 -29.96
C ALA A 9 -13.28 4.70 -29.15
N GLY A 10 -13.71 3.59 -29.77
CA GLY A 10 -13.68 2.27 -29.14
C GLY A 10 -12.27 1.80 -28.79
N LEU A 11 -11.28 2.10 -29.65
CA LEU A 11 -9.89 1.70 -29.43
C LEU A 11 -9.23 2.44 -28.26
N VAL A 12 -9.55 3.73 -28.06
CA VAL A 12 -9.05 4.53 -26.93
C VAL A 12 -9.60 4.04 -25.60
N LEU A 13 -10.88 3.65 -25.55
CA LEU A 13 -11.52 3.13 -24.34
C LEU A 13 -11.07 1.71 -23.96
N ALA A 14 -10.52 0.96 -24.93
CA ALA A 14 -10.00 -0.39 -24.71
C ALA A 14 -8.58 -0.41 -24.13
N LEU A 15 -7.92 0.76 -23.96
CA LEU A 15 -6.58 0.82 -23.39
C LEU A 15 -6.62 0.53 -21.88
N PRO A 16 -5.77 -0.38 -21.36
CA PRO A 16 -5.68 -0.64 -19.94
C PRO A 16 -5.12 0.58 -19.21
N ALA A 17 -5.82 1.02 -18.16
CA ALA A 17 -5.33 2.07 -17.28
C ALA A 17 -4.23 1.51 -16.37
N CYS A 18 -2.99 2.02 -16.48
CA CYS A 18 -1.91 1.70 -15.56
C CYS A 18 -2.07 2.51 -14.26
N LEU A 19 -2.64 1.88 -13.23
CA LEU A 19 -2.69 2.45 -11.88
C LEU A 19 -1.37 2.16 -11.17
N HIS A 20 -0.66 3.22 -10.76
CA HIS A 20 0.55 3.10 -9.95
C HIS A 20 0.18 3.20 -8.47
N ALA A 21 0.10 2.06 -7.80
CA ALA A 21 -0.02 2.01 -6.34
C ALA A 21 1.38 1.95 -5.72
N GLU A 22 1.66 2.85 -4.77
CA GLU A 22 2.87 2.71 -3.94
C GLU A 22 2.74 1.47 -3.04
N PRO A 23 3.85 0.73 -2.77
CA PRO A 23 3.82 -0.39 -1.84
C PRO A 23 3.32 0.07 -0.47
N ALA A 24 2.47 -0.73 0.16
CA ALA A 24 1.90 -0.35 1.45
C ALA A 24 3.01 -0.26 2.53
N PRO A 25 2.92 0.74 3.42
CA PRO A 25 3.90 0.94 4.48
C PRO A 25 3.84 -0.16 5.54
N TRP A 26 4.99 -0.42 6.15
CA TRP A 26 5.12 -1.33 7.30
C TRP A 26 5.12 -0.55 8.61
N PHE A 27 4.58 -1.17 9.67
CA PHE A 27 4.55 -0.58 11.02
C PHE A 27 5.00 -1.61 12.05
N GLN A 28 5.68 -1.14 13.10
CA GLN A 28 5.89 -1.97 14.29
C GLN A 28 4.66 -1.89 15.18
N TRP A 29 4.20 -3.06 15.63
CA TRP A 29 3.11 -3.24 16.55
C TRP A 29 3.64 -3.85 17.83
N ARG A 30 3.15 -3.34 18.97
CA ARG A 30 3.47 -3.85 20.30
C ARG A 30 2.28 -4.62 20.86
N SER A 31 2.54 -5.83 21.34
CA SER A 31 1.56 -6.61 22.08
C SER A 31 1.26 -5.92 23.40
N LYS A 32 -0.02 -5.65 23.68
CA LYS A 32 -0.44 -5.06 24.96
C LYS A 32 -0.26 -6.03 26.12
N ALA A 33 -0.27 -7.33 25.85
CA ALA A 33 -0.15 -8.37 26.88
C ALA A 33 1.31 -8.65 27.26
N THR A 34 2.23 -8.64 26.30
CA THR A 34 3.62 -9.11 26.48
C THR A 34 4.68 -8.06 26.17
N GLY A 35 4.31 -6.93 25.55
CA GLY A 35 5.25 -5.91 25.09
C GLY A 35 6.07 -6.30 23.84
N THR A 36 5.87 -7.52 23.30
CA THR A 36 6.58 -8.03 22.12
C THR A 36 6.33 -7.16 20.89
N LEU A 37 7.37 -6.93 20.08
CA LEU A 37 7.29 -6.18 18.84
C LEU A 37 7.19 -7.09 17.62
N VAL A 38 6.32 -6.74 16.69
CA VAL A 38 6.15 -7.44 15.40
C VAL A 38 5.98 -6.40 14.28
N CYS A 39 6.53 -6.67 13.10
CA CYS A 39 6.41 -5.79 11.93
C CYS A 39 5.34 -6.32 10.97
N THR A 40 4.34 -5.51 10.63
CA THR A 40 3.31 -5.86 9.65
C THR A 40 2.71 -4.62 8.99
N GLN A 41 2.23 -4.77 7.76
CA GLN A 41 1.51 -3.73 7.02
C GLN A 41 0.10 -3.51 7.57
N THR A 42 -0.55 -4.58 8.06
CA THR A 42 -1.94 -4.55 8.51
C THR A 42 -2.07 -4.53 10.03
N PRO A 43 -3.12 -3.90 10.59
CA PRO A 43 -3.40 -3.96 12.02
C PRO A 43 -3.63 -5.39 12.53
N LEU A 44 -3.06 -5.71 13.69
CA LEU A 44 -3.18 -7.03 14.34
C LEU A 44 -4.41 -7.16 15.27
N GLY A 45 -5.25 -6.12 15.32
CA GLY A 45 -6.46 -6.09 16.14
C GLY A 45 -6.28 -5.49 17.55
N PRO A 46 -7.31 -5.58 18.41
CA PRO A 46 -7.39 -4.81 19.67
C PRO A 46 -6.29 -5.11 20.70
N GLY A 47 -5.69 -6.30 20.66
CA GLY A 47 -4.60 -6.72 21.55
C GLY A 47 -3.24 -6.06 21.24
N TRP A 48 -3.18 -5.23 20.20
CA TRP A 48 -1.96 -4.59 19.73
C TRP A 48 -2.12 -3.08 19.68
N GLU A 49 -1.00 -2.38 19.82
CA GLU A 49 -0.90 -0.94 19.62
C GLU A 49 0.22 -0.61 18.64
N LYS A 50 0.06 0.48 17.88
CA LYS A 50 1.10 0.92 16.94
C LYS A 50 2.24 1.53 17.74
N ALA A 51 3.44 0.96 17.60
CA ALA A 51 4.62 1.39 18.33
C ALA A 51 5.48 2.38 17.53
N SER A 52 5.67 2.13 16.22
CA SER A 52 6.51 2.98 15.36
C SER A 52 6.23 2.74 13.87
N GLY A 53 6.83 3.58 13.02
CA GLY A 53 6.70 3.57 11.56
C GLY A 53 6.24 4.93 11.01
N PRO A 54 6.05 5.06 9.69
CA PRO A 54 6.10 4.00 8.68
C PRO A 54 7.52 3.56 8.24
N TYR A 55 7.63 2.32 7.77
CA TYR A 55 8.83 1.68 7.22
C TYR A 55 8.61 1.19 5.78
N ARG A 56 9.71 1.04 5.04
CA ARG A 56 9.70 0.58 3.64
C ARG A 56 9.85 -0.94 3.48
N ASP A 57 10.12 -1.65 4.56
CA ASP A 57 10.50 -3.07 4.52
C ASP A 57 9.82 -3.89 5.62
N ALA A 58 9.74 -5.20 5.37
CA ALA A 58 9.08 -6.18 6.22
C ALA A 58 9.72 -6.40 7.60
N ARG A 59 10.93 -5.89 7.82
CA ARG A 59 11.65 -6.01 9.09
C ARG A 59 11.57 -4.72 9.91
N CYS A 60 10.94 -3.68 9.37
CA CYS A 60 10.85 -2.38 9.99
C CYS A 60 12.24 -1.79 10.31
N GLU A 61 13.21 -1.97 9.41
CA GLU A 61 14.59 -1.48 9.57
C GLU A 61 14.80 -0.13 8.87
N LYS A 62 14.15 0.09 7.72
CA LYS A 62 14.33 1.26 6.86
C LYS A 62 13.13 2.19 6.99
N ARG A 63 13.33 3.33 7.65
CA ARG A 63 12.30 4.37 7.77
C ARG A 63 11.83 4.84 6.39
N MET A 64 10.54 5.12 6.27
CA MET A 64 10.05 5.87 5.12
C MET A 64 10.61 7.29 5.15
N PRO A 65 11.00 7.84 3.99
CA PRO A 65 11.42 9.22 3.89
C PRO A 65 10.22 10.12 4.21
N VAL A 66 10.47 11.19 4.94
CA VAL A 66 9.49 12.27 5.10
C VAL A 66 9.36 12.92 3.72
N LYS A 67 8.15 12.90 3.16
CA LYS A 67 7.84 13.61 1.91
C LYS A 67 7.94 15.11 2.13
#